data_AF-A0A800MT16-F1
#
_entry.id   AF-A0A800MT16-F1
#
_cell.length_a   1.000
_cell.length_b   1.000
_cell.length_c   1.000
_cell.angle_alpha   90.00
_cell.angle_beta   90.00
_cell.angle_gamma   90.00
#
_symmetry.space_group_name_H-M   'P 1'
#
loop_
_entity.id
_entity.type
_entity.pdbx_description
1 polymer ?
#
loop_
_entity_poly.entity_id
_entity_poly.type
_entity_poly.pdbx_seq_one_letter_code
_entity_poly.pdbx_strand_id
1 'polypeptide(L)'
;MVQDKGDSIVIKGSKFYYVLMFLATVGFLIACIFLIVHGLKFNSKYSFFYLGGGIIFTPFYLYITLWCLPGFKPGKVLLTIVPGDKGTVIGKRSTVSIKNIRNIDLIRNPINLINDIVIETFDDKKVKIRTYNLLDDGDFQVIVDQYIFPYMTENSRKIWDRKIDLDKLREEDNYVRREHKIE
;
A
#
# COMPACT_ATOMS: atom_id res chain seq x y z
N MET A 1 5.03 6.12 -10.58
CA MET A 1 5.01 5.32 -9.34
C MET A 1 6.31 4.52 -9.26
N VAL A 2 6.58 3.70 -10.27
CA VAL A 2 7.86 3.02 -10.50
C VAL A 2 8.88 4.00 -11.10
N GLN A 3 10.15 3.92 -10.68
CA GLN A 3 11.29 4.61 -11.29
C GLN A 3 12.45 3.64 -11.47
N ASP A 4 12.84 3.41 -12.72
CA ASP A 4 14.03 2.63 -13.05
C ASP A 4 15.29 3.51 -12.92
N LYS A 5 16.29 3.03 -12.18
CA LYS A 5 17.58 3.68 -11.98
C LYS A 5 18.75 2.83 -12.50
N GLY A 6 18.51 1.95 -13.49
CA GLY A 6 19.49 1.03 -14.03
C GLY A 6 19.56 -0.24 -13.18
N ASP A 7 20.31 -0.20 -12.08
CA ASP A 7 20.53 -1.38 -11.23
C ASP A 7 19.46 -1.56 -10.16
N SER A 8 18.55 -0.59 -10.02
CA SER A 8 17.50 -0.63 -9.00
C SER A 8 16.21 0.01 -9.47
N ILE A 9 15.10 -0.58 -9.03
CA ILE A 9 13.75 -0.12 -9.27
C ILE A 9 13.23 0.51 -7.98
N VAL A 10 12.96 1.81 -8.01
CA VAL A 10 12.45 2.56 -6.86
C VAL A 10 10.94 2.67 -6.96
N ILE A 11 10.23 2.14 -5.97
CA ILE A 11 8.78 2.21 -5.87
C ILE A 11 8.40 3.38 -4.97
N LYS A 12 7.80 4.40 -5.57
CA LYS A 12 7.25 5.56 -4.87
C LYS A 12 5.74 5.44 -4.73
N GLY A 13 5.16 6.13 -3.77
CA GLY A 13 3.71 6.25 -3.66
C GLY A 13 3.08 6.81 -4.95
N SER A 14 1.92 6.29 -5.32
CA SER A 14 1.16 6.74 -6.50
C SER A 14 0.50 8.09 -6.25
N LYS A 15 0.66 9.02 -7.21
CA LYS A 15 0.10 10.40 -7.13
C LYS A 15 -1.42 10.39 -6.96
N PHE A 16 -2.10 9.45 -7.61
CA PHE A 16 -3.54 9.27 -7.49
C PHE A 16 -3.94 8.96 -6.04
N TYR A 17 -3.24 8.01 -5.41
CA TYR A 17 -3.49 7.64 -4.02
C TYR A 17 -3.10 8.72 -3.02
N TYR A 18 -2.13 9.61 -3.31
CA TYR A 18 -1.92 10.79 -2.48
C TYR A 18 -3.17 11.67 -2.41
N VAL A 19 -3.82 11.92 -3.56
CA VAL A 19 -5.04 12.74 -3.62
C VAL A 19 -6.19 12.04 -2.93
N LEU A 20 -6.41 10.75 -3.22
CA LEU A 20 -7.47 9.98 -2.57
C LEU A 20 -7.28 9.93 -1.05
N MET A 21 -6.07 9.64 -0.57
CA MET A 21 -5.80 9.60 0.87
C MET A 21 -5.98 10.96 1.52
N PHE A 22 -5.60 12.05 0.86
CA PHE A 22 -5.82 13.40 1.37
C PHE A 22 -7.33 13.71 1.50
N LEU A 23 -8.11 13.42 0.45
CA LEU A 23 -9.57 13.60 0.48
C LEU A 23 -10.24 12.70 1.53
N ALA A 24 -9.83 11.45 1.62
CA ALA A 24 -10.41 10.46 2.54
C ALA A 24 -10.09 10.75 4.01
N THR A 25 -8.97 11.44 4.31
CA THR A 25 -8.56 11.73 5.69
C THR A 25 -8.89 13.17 6.06
N VAL A 26 -8.23 14.14 5.42
CA VAL A 26 -8.40 15.56 5.69
C VAL A 26 -9.79 16.04 5.27
N GLY A 27 -10.30 15.59 4.12
CA GLY A 27 -11.65 15.94 3.67
C GLY A 27 -12.74 15.45 4.64
N PHE A 28 -12.61 14.23 5.16
CA PHE A 28 -13.53 13.71 6.17
C PHE A 28 -13.43 14.46 7.51
N LEU A 29 -12.24 14.87 7.94
CA LEU A 29 -12.09 15.72 9.13
C LEU A 29 -12.79 17.08 8.95
N ILE A 30 -12.64 17.71 7.78
CA ILE A 30 -13.33 18.95 7.45
C ILE A 30 -14.84 18.73 7.46
N ALA A 31 -15.34 17.61 6.90
CA ALA A 31 -16.75 17.26 6.94
C ALA A 31 -17.26 17.07 8.38
N CYS A 32 -16.47 16.43 9.26
CA CYS A 32 -16.85 16.28 10.66
C CYS A 32 -16.93 17.64 11.37
N ILE A 33 -15.96 18.53 11.16
CA ILE A 33 -15.98 19.90 11.71
C ILE A 33 -17.22 20.65 11.21
N PHE A 34 -17.51 20.55 9.92
CA PHE A 34 -18.71 21.16 9.32
C PHE A 34 -19.99 20.65 10.00
N LEU A 35 -20.12 19.34 10.22
CA LEU A 35 -21.26 18.74 10.91
C LEU A 35 -21.38 19.23 12.35
N ILE A 36 -20.27 19.34 13.10
CA ILE A 36 -20.27 19.87 14.46
C ILE A 36 -20.74 21.32 14.47
N VAL A 37 -20.17 22.17 13.61
CA VAL A 37 -20.53 23.60 13.53
C VAL A 37 -22.01 23.78 13.17
N HIS A 38 -22.53 23.00 12.23
CA HIS A 38 -23.95 23.06 11.87
C HIS A 38 -24.88 22.44 12.92
N GLY A 39 -24.42 21.39 13.60
CA GLY A 39 -25.15 20.78 14.72
C GLY A 39 -25.32 21.76 15.89
N LEU A 40 -24.24 22.47 16.26
CA LEU A 40 -24.25 23.46 17.35
C LEU A 40 -25.13 24.67 17.10
N LYS A 41 -25.51 24.96 15.84
CA LYS A 41 -26.41 26.06 15.51
C LYS A 41 -27.88 25.76 15.83
N PHE A 42 -28.26 24.49 16.00
CA PHE A 42 -29.65 24.06 16.25
C PHE A 42 -30.71 24.60 15.26
N ASN A 43 -30.30 24.97 14.06
CA ASN A 43 -31.18 25.52 13.02
C ASN A 43 -31.89 24.44 12.18
N SER A 44 -31.64 23.16 12.43
CA SER A 44 -32.21 22.04 11.70
C SER A 44 -32.82 21.02 12.66
N LYS A 45 -33.91 20.35 12.25
CA LYS A 45 -34.45 19.19 12.96
C LYS A 45 -33.43 18.04 13.08
N TYR A 46 -32.39 18.05 12.23
CA TYR A 46 -31.32 17.07 12.22
C TYR A 46 -30.06 17.49 13.00
N SER A 47 -30.09 18.63 13.72
CA SER A 47 -28.90 19.16 14.40
C SER A 47 -28.25 18.18 15.38
N PHE A 48 -29.04 17.38 16.11
CA PHE A 48 -28.50 16.31 16.97
C PHE A 48 -27.78 15.21 16.18
N PHE A 49 -28.28 14.84 14.99
CA PHE A 49 -27.61 13.87 14.13
C PHE A 49 -26.29 14.41 13.58
N TYR A 50 -26.26 15.68 13.16
CA TYR A 50 -25.03 16.32 12.71
C TYR A 50 -23.99 16.39 13.83
N LEU A 51 -24.41 16.82 15.02
CA LEU A 51 -23.52 16.92 16.17
C LEU A 51 -22.99 15.55 16.60
N GLY A 52 -23.87 14.55 16.73
CA GLY A 52 -23.50 13.19 17.10
C GLY A 52 -22.57 12.55 16.07
N GLY A 53 -22.90 12.63 14.79
CA GLY A 53 -22.04 12.12 13.71
C GLY A 53 -20.67 12.78 13.72
N GLY A 54 -20.62 14.11 13.77
CA GLY A 54 -19.36 14.85 13.80
C GLY A 54 -18.48 14.48 15.00
N ILE A 55 -19.03 14.44 16.21
CA ILE A 55 -18.28 14.11 17.44
C ILE A 55 -17.80 12.64 17.44
N ILE A 56 -18.64 11.70 16.99
CA ILE A 56 -18.29 10.27 16.99
C ILE A 56 -17.22 9.96 15.92
N PHE A 57 -17.34 10.52 14.72
CA PHE A 57 -16.42 10.20 13.62
C PHE A 57 -15.09 10.97 13.70
N THR A 58 -15.06 12.16 14.31
CA THR A 58 -13.83 12.96 14.45
C THR A 58 -12.65 12.19 15.07
N PRO A 59 -12.76 11.55 16.26
CA PRO A 59 -11.63 10.84 16.86
C PRO A 59 -11.14 9.68 15.99
N PHE A 60 -12.06 8.97 15.32
CA PHE A 60 -11.73 7.88 14.40
C PHE A 60 -10.93 8.38 13.18
N TYR A 61 -11.41 9.41 12.49
CA TYR A 61 -10.71 9.96 11.33
C TYR A 61 -9.44 10.70 11.71
N LEU A 62 -9.39 11.33 12.89
CA LEU A 62 -8.17 11.95 13.40
C LEU A 62 -7.09 10.89 13.62
N TYR A 63 -7.43 9.78 14.26
CA TYR A 63 -6.53 8.65 14.47
C TYR A 63 -5.96 8.12 13.15
N ILE A 64 -6.81 7.84 12.15
CA ILE A 64 -6.36 7.35 10.83
C ILE A 64 -5.48 8.39 10.13
N THR A 65 -5.87 9.66 10.18
CA THR A 65 -5.11 10.76 9.57
C THR A 65 -3.69 10.80 10.13
N LEU A 66 -3.54 10.73 11.46
CA LEU A 66 -2.24 10.73 12.14
C LEU A 66 -1.34 9.58 11.69
N TRP A 67 -1.90 8.38 11.50
CA TRP A 67 -1.15 7.24 10.98
C TRP A 67 -0.72 7.40 9.52
N CYS A 68 -1.52 8.12 8.71
CA CYS A 68 -1.23 8.39 7.31
C CYS A 68 -0.26 9.55 7.09
N LEU A 69 -0.08 10.45 8.07
CA LEU A 69 0.77 11.65 7.97
C LEU A 69 2.16 11.40 7.38
N PRO A 70 2.93 10.37 7.81
CA PRO A 70 4.25 10.14 7.26
C PRO A 70 4.21 9.80 5.76
N GLY A 71 3.07 9.31 5.27
CA GLY A 71 2.79 9.02 3.86
C GLY A 71 2.76 10.29 2.99
N PHE A 72 2.21 11.39 3.50
CA PHE A 72 2.00 12.63 2.74
C PHE A 72 3.27 13.40 2.31
N LYS A 73 4.46 12.87 2.57
CA LYS A 73 5.70 13.43 2.00
C LYS A 73 5.72 13.18 0.49
N PRO A 74 5.65 14.20 -0.38
CA PRO A 74 5.59 13.98 -1.83
C PRO A 74 6.79 13.18 -2.33
N GLY A 75 6.52 12.19 -3.19
CA GLY A 75 7.56 11.34 -3.76
C GLY A 75 8.21 10.37 -2.77
N LYS A 76 7.54 10.08 -1.64
CA LYS A 76 7.98 9.08 -0.67
C LYS A 76 8.29 7.76 -1.36
N VAL A 77 9.50 7.27 -1.14
CA VAL A 77 9.92 5.91 -1.51
C VAL A 77 9.31 4.94 -0.50
N LEU A 78 8.55 3.97 -1.00
CA LEU A 78 7.95 2.90 -0.19
C LEU A 78 8.96 1.76 -0.02
N LEU A 79 9.56 1.34 -1.12
CA LEU A 79 10.62 0.34 -1.17
C LEU A 79 11.46 0.51 -2.44
N THR A 80 12.63 -0.13 -2.44
CA THR A 80 13.50 -0.26 -3.61
C THR A 80 13.73 -1.74 -3.87
N ILE A 81 13.74 -2.16 -5.13
CA ILE A 81 14.02 -3.52 -5.57
C ILE A 81 15.32 -3.48 -6.37
N VAL A 82 16.27 -4.34 -6.01
CA VAL A 82 17.44 -4.65 -6.85
C VAL A 82 17.14 -5.99 -7.51
N PRO A 83 16.75 -6.03 -8.79
CA PRO A 83 16.48 -7.28 -9.49
C PRO A 83 17.76 -8.09 -9.73
N GLY A 84 17.62 -9.38 -10.06
CA GLY A 84 18.74 -10.28 -10.35
C GLY A 84 18.83 -11.47 -9.41
N ASP A 85 19.74 -12.41 -9.71
CA ASP A 85 19.90 -13.65 -8.94
C ASP A 85 20.30 -13.41 -7.48
N LYS A 86 21.12 -12.37 -7.24
CA LYS A 86 21.46 -11.85 -5.90
C LYS A 86 20.57 -10.68 -5.48
N GLY A 87 19.39 -10.57 -6.08
CA GLY A 87 18.48 -9.44 -5.90
C GLY A 87 17.95 -9.29 -4.48
N THR A 88 17.53 -8.07 -4.15
CA THR A 88 17.03 -7.72 -2.80
C THR A 88 15.84 -6.76 -2.86
N VAL A 89 14.96 -6.88 -1.86
CA VAL A 89 13.91 -5.91 -1.56
C VAL A 89 14.35 -5.09 -0.35
N ILE A 90 14.46 -3.78 -0.55
CA ILE A 90 14.98 -2.83 0.43
C ILE A 90 13.83 -1.94 0.90
N GLY A 91 13.45 -2.09 2.17
CA GLY A 91 12.56 -1.18 2.88
C GLY A 91 13.34 -0.14 3.67
N LYS A 92 12.63 0.70 4.45
CA LYS A 92 13.26 1.77 5.26
C LYS A 92 14.26 1.25 6.31
N ARG A 93 14.02 0.07 6.88
CA ARG A 93 14.80 -0.49 8.02
C ARG A 93 15.18 -1.96 7.83
N SER A 94 15.02 -2.48 6.62
CA SER A 94 15.12 -3.91 6.36
C SER A 94 15.53 -4.17 4.92
N THR A 95 16.37 -5.16 4.72
CA THR A 95 16.74 -5.67 3.40
C THR A 95 16.48 -7.16 3.40
N VAL A 96 15.79 -7.65 2.38
CA VAL A 96 15.45 -9.08 2.22
C VAL A 96 15.95 -9.56 0.87
N SER A 97 16.74 -10.63 0.84
CA SER A 97 17.10 -11.29 -0.43
C SER A 97 15.86 -11.89 -1.09
N ILE A 98 15.69 -11.69 -2.40
CA ILE A 98 14.54 -12.24 -3.14
C ILE A 98 14.49 -13.76 -3.04
N LYS A 99 15.65 -14.43 -3.05
CA LYS A 99 15.76 -15.90 -2.87
C LYS A 99 15.34 -16.37 -1.50
N ASN A 100 15.39 -15.50 -0.48
CA ASN A 100 14.96 -15.84 0.88
C ASN A 100 13.47 -15.56 1.11
N ILE A 101 12.74 -14.98 0.14
CA ILE A 101 11.30 -14.73 0.26
C ILE A 101 10.56 -16.06 0.15
N ARG A 102 9.89 -16.47 1.22
CA ARG A 102 8.94 -17.60 1.22
C ARG A 102 7.57 -17.16 0.70
N ASN A 103 7.14 -15.97 1.15
CA ASN A 103 5.85 -15.40 0.78
C ASN A 103 5.90 -13.86 0.84
N ILE A 104 5.10 -13.20 0.00
CA ILE A 104 4.95 -11.75 -0.01
C ILE A 104 3.49 -11.38 -0.28
N ASP A 105 2.92 -10.51 0.54
CA ASP A 105 1.51 -10.10 0.46
C ASP A 105 1.34 -8.60 0.78
N LEU A 106 0.29 -7.98 0.26
CA LEU A 106 -0.20 -6.69 0.74
C LEU A 106 -1.31 -6.95 1.76
N ILE A 107 -1.07 -6.62 3.03
CA ILE A 107 -1.99 -6.93 4.14
C ILE A 107 -2.42 -5.64 4.81
N ARG A 108 -3.74 -5.45 4.94
CA ARG A 108 -4.30 -4.35 5.71
C ARG A 108 -4.19 -4.61 7.22
N ASN A 109 -3.65 -3.65 7.94
CA ASN A 109 -3.70 -3.65 9.40
C ASN A 109 -5.15 -3.35 9.86
N PRO A 110 -5.80 -4.23 10.65
CA PRO A 110 -7.19 -4.05 11.03
C PRO A 110 -7.43 -2.89 12.01
N ILE A 111 -6.39 -2.40 12.68
CA ILE A 111 -6.49 -1.35 13.70
C ILE A 111 -6.34 0.03 13.07
N ASN A 112 -5.28 0.24 12.28
CA ASN A 112 -5.00 1.56 11.67
C ASN A 112 -5.36 1.65 10.19
N LEU A 113 -5.87 0.56 9.59
CA LEU A 113 -6.32 0.46 8.20
C LEU A 113 -5.25 0.80 7.16
N ILE A 114 -3.97 0.77 7.54
CA ILE A 114 -2.86 0.93 6.61
C ILE A 114 -2.47 -0.43 6.03
N ASN A 115 -2.30 -0.45 4.71
CA ASN A 115 -1.72 -1.56 3.99
C ASN A 115 -0.20 -1.61 4.23
N ASP A 116 0.28 -2.79 4.61
CA ASP A 116 1.68 -3.12 4.76
C ASP A 116 2.05 -4.20 3.73
N ILE A 117 3.18 -4.05 3.05
CA ILE A 117 3.79 -5.19 2.36
C ILE A 117 4.44 -6.05 3.41
N VAL A 118 4.02 -7.31 3.46
CA VAL A 118 4.45 -8.29 4.43
C VAL A 118 5.25 -9.36 3.72
N ILE A 119 6.53 -9.46 4.06
CA ILE A 119 7.46 -10.44 3.51
C ILE A 119 7.76 -11.47 4.59
N GLU A 120 7.43 -12.72 4.32
CA GLU A 120 7.81 -13.86 5.14
C GLU A 120 8.98 -14.57 4.48
N THR A 121 10.01 -14.88 5.25
CA THR A 121 11.24 -15.47 4.75
C THR A 121 11.36 -16.95 5.11
N PHE A 122 12.28 -17.67 4.47
CA PHE A 122 12.55 -19.07 4.81
C PHE A 122 13.25 -19.23 6.17
N ASP A 123 13.90 -18.19 6.69
CA ASP A 123 14.45 -18.14 8.06
C ASP A 123 13.42 -17.64 9.10
N ASP A 124 12.12 -17.81 8.81
CA ASP A 124 10.98 -17.49 9.69
C ASP A 124 10.91 -16.04 10.20
N LYS A 125 11.55 -15.10 9.49
CA LYS A 125 11.40 -13.67 9.76
C LYS A 125 10.19 -13.11 9.02
N LYS A 126 9.52 -12.16 9.67
CA LYS A 126 8.41 -11.41 9.10
C LYS A 126 8.76 -9.93 9.03
N VAL A 127 8.97 -9.43 7.82
CA VAL A 127 9.32 -8.03 7.56
C VAL A 127 8.06 -7.30 7.09
N LYS A 128 7.81 -6.11 7.65
CA LYS A 128 6.68 -5.25 7.26
C LYS A 128 7.19 -3.93 6.70
N ILE A 129 6.77 -3.61 5.49
CA ILE A 129 7.07 -2.34 4.80
C ILE A 129 5.75 -1.58 4.64
N ARG A 130 5.63 -0.47 5.36
CA ARG A 130 4.40 0.31 5.37
C ARG A 130 4.21 1.11 4.09
N THR A 131 3.07 0.94 3.42
CA THR A 131 2.75 1.64 2.16
C THR A 131 2.01 2.95 2.40
N TYR A 132 1.45 3.15 3.59
CA TYR A 132 0.62 4.31 3.94
C TYR A 132 -0.59 4.48 3.02
N ASN A 133 -1.10 3.37 2.47
CA ASN A 133 -2.19 3.34 1.47
C ASN A 133 -1.85 4.13 0.19
N LEU A 134 -0.57 4.26 -0.14
CA LEU A 134 -0.09 4.90 -1.37
C LEU A 134 0.25 3.89 -2.48
N LEU A 135 -0.08 2.63 -2.24
CA LEU A 135 0.08 1.50 -3.13
C LEU A 135 -1.18 0.64 -3.00
N ASP A 136 -1.81 0.34 -4.13
CA ASP A 136 -2.96 -0.55 -4.17
C ASP A 136 -2.58 -2.01 -4.48
N ASP A 137 -3.59 -2.87 -4.48
CA ASP A 137 -3.40 -4.31 -4.69
C ASP A 137 -2.94 -4.64 -6.12
N GLY A 138 -3.45 -3.98 -7.16
CA GLY A 138 -3.09 -4.22 -8.56
C GLY A 138 -1.66 -3.75 -8.87
N ASP A 139 -1.35 -2.51 -8.51
CA ASP A 139 -0.01 -1.93 -8.56
C ASP A 139 1.01 -2.82 -7.81
N PHE A 140 0.64 -3.28 -6.61
CA PHE A 140 1.47 -4.20 -5.83
C PHE A 140 1.70 -5.52 -6.58
N GLN A 141 0.65 -6.15 -7.11
CA GLN A 141 0.77 -7.40 -7.83
C GLN A 141 1.66 -7.25 -9.07
N VAL A 142 1.46 -6.21 -9.87
CA VAL A 142 2.30 -5.91 -11.03
C VAL A 142 3.77 -5.73 -10.63
N ILE A 143 4.04 -4.97 -9.56
CA ILE A 143 5.42 -4.74 -9.08
C ILE A 143 6.09 -6.06 -8.66
N VAL A 144 5.39 -6.88 -7.87
CA VAL A 144 5.94 -8.17 -7.42
C VAL A 144 6.17 -9.09 -8.63
N ASP A 145 5.18 -9.19 -9.51
CA ASP A 145 5.22 -10.10 -10.66
C ASP A 145 6.31 -9.73 -11.67
N GLN A 146 6.51 -8.43 -11.88
CA GLN A 146 7.48 -7.95 -12.86
C GLN A 146 8.92 -7.96 -12.31
N TYR A 147 9.14 -7.62 -11.04
CA TYR A 147 10.48 -7.32 -10.54
C TYR A 147 11.00 -8.27 -9.46
N ILE A 148 10.12 -9.05 -8.81
CA ILE A 148 10.50 -9.94 -7.71
C ILE A 148 10.31 -11.41 -8.11
N PHE A 149 9.13 -11.75 -8.62
CA PHE A 149 8.75 -13.10 -9.04
C PHE A 149 9.79 -13.82 -9.93
N PRO A 150 10.44 -13.17 -10.92
CA PRO A 150 11.40 -13.85 -11.79
C PRO A 150 12.60 -14.43 -11.04
N TYR A 151 12.98 -13.80 -9.94
CA TYR A 151 14.18 -14.14 -9.16
C TYR A 151 13.86 -14.91 -7.88
N MET A 152 12.57 -15.18 -7.61
CA MET A 152 12.14 -16.00 -6.48
C MET A 152 12.59 -17.45 -6.63
N THR A 153 12.52 -18.23 -5.54
CA THR A 153 12.68 -19.69 -5.62
C THR A 153 11.48 -20.32 -6.33
N GLU A 154 11.64 -21.53 -6.86
CA GLU A 154 10.55 -22.26 -7.51
C GLU A 154 9.33 -22.43 -6.60
N ASN A 155 9.55 -22.75 -5.31
CA ASN A 155 8.48 -22.90 -4.34
C ASN A 155 7.73 -21.57 -4.11
N SER A 156 8.48 -20.47 -3.96
CA SER A 156 7.88 -19.14 -3.76
C SER A 156 7.12 -18.67 -5.00
N ARG A 157 7.59 -18.98 -6.22
CA ARG A 157 6.85 -18.74 -7.46
C ARG A 157 5.53 -19.50 -7.50
N LYS A 158 5.53 -20.79 -7.15
CA LYS A 158 4.28 -21.59 -7.04
C LYS A 158 3.32 -21.01 -6.01
N ILE A 159 3.82 -20.47 -4.90
CA ILE A 159 2.98 -19.80 -3.91
C ILE A 159 2.37 -18.52 -4.48
N TRP A 160 3.16 -17.70 -5.17
CA TRP A 160 2.71 -16.47 -5.82
C TRP A 160 1.67 -16.73 -6.91
N ASP A 161 1.92 -17.71 -7.78
CA ASP A 161 1.02 -18.08 -8.89
C ASP A 161 -0.37 -18.54 -8.42
N ARG A 162 -0.48 -19.08 -7.20
CA ARG A 162 -1.79 -19.45 -6.63
C ARG A 162 -2.61 -18.25 -6.14
N LYS A 163 -2.00 -17.07 -6.02
CA LYS A 163 -2.61 -15.87 -5.46
C LYS A 163 -2.97 -14.82 -6.50
N ILE A 164 -2.16 -14.74 -7.56
CA ILE A 164 -2.30 -13.74 -8.60
C ILE A 164 -3.34 -14.16 -9.64
N ASP A 165 -4.17 -13.21 -10.05
CA ASP A 165 -5.12 -13.37 -11.16
C ASP A 165 -4.61 -12.56 -12.36
N LEU A 166 -3.94 -13.25 -13.28
CA LEU A 166 -3.33 -12.61 -14.45
C LEU A 166 -4.37 -12.09 -15.45
N ASP A 167 -5.56 -12.70 -15.52
CA ASP A 167 -6.62 -12.22 -16.40
C ASP A 167 -7.19 -10.90 -15.87
N LYS A 168 -7.42 -10.82 -14.55
CA LYS A 168 -7.82 -9.58 -13.90
C LYS A 168 -6.80 -8.45 -14.11
N LEU A 169 -5.50 -8.73 -13.93
CA LEU A 169 -4.45 -7.73 -14.15
C LEU A 169 -4.34 -7.29 -15.62
N ARG A 170 -4.65 -8.18 -16.57
CA ARG A 170 -4.73 -7.79 -17.98
C ARG A 170 -5.89 -6.84 -18.24
N GLU A 171 -7.05 -7.09 -17.63
CA GLU A 171 -8.26 -6.28 -17.82
C GLU A 171 -8.20 -4.93 -17.11
N GLU A 172 -7.74 -4.90 -15.86
CA GLU A 172 -7.74 -3.70 -15.02
C GLU A 172 -6.47 -2.85 -15.21
N ASP A 173 -5.30 -3.49 -15.34
CA ASP A 173 -3.99 -2.82 -15.34
C ASP A 173 -3.25 -2.88 -16.69
N ASN A 174 -3.86 -3.51 -17.70
CA ASN A 174 -3.20 -3.80 -19.00
C ASN A 174 -1.86 -4.54 -18.85
N TYR A 175 -1.72 -5.32 -17.78
CA TYR A 175 -0.50 -6.05 -17.48
C TYR A 175 -0.52 -7.43 -18.13
N VAL A 176 0.59 -7.78 -18.79
CA VAL A 176 0.85 -9.12 -19.29
C VAL A 176 2.21 -9.55 -18.78
N ARG A 177 2.23 -10.65 -18.02
CA ARG A 177 3.47 -11.24 -17.53
C ARG A 177 4.34 -11.61 -18.73
N ARG A 178 5.56 -11.09 -18.75
CA ARG A 178 6.55 -11.45 -19.77
C ARG A 178 7.12 -12.83 -19.44
N GLU A 179 7.42 -13.63 -20.47
CA GLU A 179 8.20 -14.84 -20.26
C GLU A 179 9.61 -14.45 -19.81
N HIS A 180 10.03 -14.97 -18.66
CA HIS A 180 11.36 -14.75 -18.14
C HIS A 180 12.22 -15.94 -18.55
N LYS A 181 13.10 -15.75 -19.54
CA LYS A 181 14.17 -16.72 -19.81
C LYS A 181 15.12 -16.67 -18.62
N ILE A 182 15.16 -17.75 -17.85
CA ILE A 182 16.22 -17.96 -16.86
C ILE A 182 17.44 -18.36 -17.68
N GLU A 183 18.37 -17.43 -17.88
CA GLU A 183 19.72 -17.74 -18.40
C GLU A 183 20.55 -18.48 -17.34
#